data_AF-A0A965MXU3-F1
#
_entry.id   AF-A0A965MXU3-F1
#
_cell.length_a   1.000
_cell.length_b   1.000
_cell.length_c   1.000
_cell.angle_alpha   90.00
_cell.angle_beta   90.00
_cell.angle_gamma   90.00
#
_symmetry.space_group_name_H-M   'P 1'
#
loop_
_entity.id
_entity.type
_entity.pdbx_description
1 polymer ?
#
loop_
_entity_poly.entity_id
_entity_poly.type
_entity_poly.pdbx_seq_one_letter_code
_entity_poly.pdbx_strand_id
1 'polypeptide(L)'
;MNFREARKSKGWIVLLASVLGISIGGYSFINNALTNHVYTVNCGQVDYKPKVFLKVCGDQHVAISDIQWDSWSADGARGNAVYVVNDCNPTCASGMQNQVEVNVVLTGNTPLDIVRSKSVLNRLDITTVDKSPLPLSGATRESWNLT
;
A
#
# COMPACT_ATOMS: atom_id res chain seq x y z
N MET A 1 -48.42 -6.81 26.25
CA MET A 1 -47.92 -7.96 25.46
C MET A 1 -46.72 -8.56 26.20
N ASN A 2 -46.75 -9.86 26.54
CA ASN A 2 -45.70 -10.49 27.35
C ASN A 2 -44.49 -10.90 26.47
N PHE A 3 -43.26 -10.67 26.94
CA PHE A 3 -42.03 -10.99 26.23
C PHE A 3 -41.93 -12.48 25.81
N ARG A 4 -42.55 -13.38 26.60
CA ARG A 4 -42.65 -14.81 26.27
C ARG A 4 -43.49 -15.09 25.02
N GLU A 5 -44.54 -14.30 24.77
CA GLU A 5 -45.38 -14.44 23.58
C GLU A 5 -44.76 -13.78 22.36
N ALA A 6 -44.12 -12.62 22.56
CA ALA A 6 -43.36 -11.95 21.51
C ALA A 6 -42.30 -12.89 20.91
N ARG A 7 -41.57 -13.62 21.76
CA ARG A 7 -40.50 -14.55 21.35
C ARG A 7 -40.96 -15.71 20.45
N LYS A 8 -42.25 -16.08 20.48
CA LYS A 8 -42.82 -17.16 19.65
C LYS A 8 -43.41 -16.66 18.32
N SER A 9 -43.51 -15.35 18.14
CA SER A 9 -44.09 -14.75 16.94
C SER A 9 -43.12 -14.80 15.74
N LYS A 10 -43.66 -14.95 14.53
CA LYS A 10 -42.87 -14.86 13.29
C LYS A 10 -42.16 -13.50 13.15
N GLY A 11 -42.78 -12.43 13.63
CA GLY A 11 -42.20 -11.08 13.64
C GLY A 11 -40.91 -10.98 14.48
N TRP A 12 -40.85 -11.67 15.62
CA TRP A 12 -39.66 -11.69 16.47
C TRP A 12 -38.48 -12.44 15.83
N ILE A 13 -38.75 -13.52 15.10
CA ILE A 13 -37.73 -14.26 14.36
C ILE A 13 -37.15 -13.40 13.24
N VAL A 14 -38.01 -12.69 12.49
CA VAL A 14 -37.57 -11.76 11.42
C VAL A 14 -36.75 -10.60 11.99
N LEU A 15 -37.16 -10.05 13.13
CA LEU A 15 -36.40 -8.99 13.81
C LEU A 15 -35.02 -9.47 14.24
N LEU A 16 -34.92 -10.64 14.88
CA LEU A 16 -33.63 -11.20 15.30
C LEU A 16 -32.71 -11.51 14.11
N ALA A 17 -33.23 -12.13 13.05
CA ALA A 17 -32.46 -12.42 11.85
C ALA A 17 -31.95 -11.14 11.16
N SER A 18 -32.78 -10.09 11.12
CA SER A 18 -32.41 -8.78 10.57
C SER A 18 -31.33 -8.11 11.42
N VAL A 19 -31.47 -8.10 12.75
CA VAL A 19 -30.47 -7.54 13.67
C VAL A 19 -29.13 -8.27 13.55
N LEU A 20 -29.14 -9.60 13.47
CA LEU A 20 -27.93 -10.40 13.27
C LEU A 20 -27.28 -10.10 11.90
N GLY A 21 -28.07 -10.04 10.83
CA GLY A 21 -27.58 -9.71 9.49
C GLY A 21 -26.95 -8.33 9.40
N ILE A 22 -27.59 -7.32 9.99
CA ILE A 22 -27.07 -5.94 10.07
C ILE A 22 -25.79 -5.89 10.92
N SER A 23 -25.75 -6.60 12.04
CA SER A 23 -24.57 -6.63 12.91
C SER A 23 -23.37 -7.24 12.18
N ILE A 24 -23.53 -8.43 11.58
CA ILE A 24 -22.44 -9.12 10.88
C ILE A 24 -21.98 -8.29 9.66
N GLY A 25 -22.91 -7.82 8.83
CA GLY A 25 -22.58 -6.97 7.68
C GLY A 25 -21.90 -5.66 8.09
N GLY A 26 -22.38 -5.03 9.15
CA GLY A 26 -21.80 -3.81 9.72
C GLY A 26 -20.38 -4.02 10.26
N TYR A 27 -20.13 -5.11 11.00
CA TYR A 27 -18.81 -5.45 11.50
C TYR A 27 -17.80 -5.69 10.38
N SER A 28 -18.14 -6.47 9.35
CA SER A 28 -17.26 -6.70 8.21
C SER A 28 -16.97 -5.41 7.44
N PHE A 29 -17.97 -4.55 7.25
CA PHE A 29 -17.80 -3.27 6.56
C PHE A 29 -16.88 -2.31 7.34
N ILE A 30 -17.10 -2.17 8.65
CA ILE A 30 -16.29 -1.29 9.51
C ILE A 30 -14.85 -1.78 9.60
N ASN A 31 -14.63 -3.08 9.81
CA ASN A 31 -13.27 -3.62 9.87
C ASN A 31 -12.53 -3.39 8.55
N ASN A 32 -13.19 -3.62 7.42
CA ASN A 32 -12.57 -3.39 6.10
C ASN A 32 -12.25 -1.91 5.89
N ALA A 33 -13.12 -0.99 6.33
CA ALA A 33 -12.85 0.45 6.26
C ALA A 33 -11.65 0.89 7.14
N LEU A 34 -11.49 0.27 8.32
CA LEU A 34 -10.37 0.54 9.22
C LEU A 34 -9.05 -0.08 8.71
N THR A 35 -9.08 -1.30 8.17
CA THR A 35 -7.90 -1.95 7.57
C THR A 35 -7.49 -1.33 6.24
N ASN A 36 -8.39 -0.62 5.55
CA ASN A 36 -8.08 0.11 4.33
C ASN A 36 -7.43 1.49 4.57
N HIS A 37 -7.40 1.96 5.82
CA HIS A 37 -6.73 3.21 6.21
C HIS A 37 -5.26 2.98 6.61
N VAL A 38 -4.54 2.26 5.75
CA VAL A 38 -3.09 2.13 5.85
C VAL A 38 -2.40 3.20 5.00
N TYR A 39 -1.27 3.70 5.49
CA TYR A 39 -0.46 4.70 4.82
C TYR A 39 0.88 4.09 4.41
N THR A 40 1.73 4.91 3.81
CA THR A 40 3.14 4.59 3.61
C THR A 40 3.97 5.79 4.03
N VAL A 41 5.29 5.62 4.00
CA VAL A 41 6.22 6.70 4.28
C VAL A 41 7.07 6.93 3.04
N ASN A 42 7.29 8.18 2.67
CA ASN A 42 8.27 8.56 1.69
C ASN A 42 9.04 9.75 2.25
N CYS A 43 10.26 9.52 2.70
CA CYS A 43 11.12 10.57 3.23
C CYS A 43 10.57 11.27 4.47
N GLY A 44 10.11 10.45 5.42
CA GLY A 44 9.50 10.87 6.68
C GLY A 44 8.11 11.49 6.52
N GLN A 45 7.61 11.61 5.29
CA GLN A 45 6.25 12.07 5.00
C GLN A 45 5.32 10.86 4.95
N VAL A 46 4.27 10.90 5.78
CA VAL A 46 3.22 9.89 5.76
C VAL A 46 2.23 10.25 4.65
N ASP A 47 2.04 9.34 3.71
CA ASP A 47 1.19 9.58 2.54
C ASP A 47 0.27 8.39 2.23
N TYR A 48 -0.83 8.65 1.52
CA TYR A 48 -1.79 7.66 1.07
C TYR A 48 -1.74 7.50 -0.44
N LYS A 49 -1.33 6.32 -0.91
CA LYS A 49 -1.19 6.00 -2.35
C LYS A 49 -0.33 7.03 -3.11
N PRO A 50 0.92 7.28 -2.69
CA PRO A 50 1.81 8.19 -3.43
C PRO A 50 2.04 7.67 -4.85
N LYS A 51 2.30 8.61 -5.77
CA LYS A 51 2.68 8.29 -7.17
C LYS A 51 4.18 8.21 -7.38
N VAL A 52 4.96 8.58 -6.36
CA VAL A 52 6.42 8.61 -6.40
C VAL A 52 7.00 8.11 -5.08
N PHE A 53 8.07 7.31 -5.15
CA PHE A 53 8.99 7.04 -4.06
C PHE A 53 10.40 7.47 -4.42
N LEU A 54 11.11 8.09 -3.49
CA LEU A 54 12.53 8.33 -3.62
C LEU A 54 13.27 7.22 -2.88
N LYS A 55 14.31 6.66 -3.51
CA LYS A 55 15.15 5.67 -2.83
C LYS A 55 15.96 6.31 -1.71
N VAL A 56 16.38 7.57 -1.91
CA VAL A 56 17.13 8.37 -0.94
C VAL A 56 16.56 9.79 -0.94
N CYS A 57 16.29 10.34 0.24
CA CYS A 57 15.43 11.51 0.40
C CYS A 57 16.05 12.87 0.07
N GLY A 58 17.38 12.93 0.01
CA GLY A 58 18.11 14.10 -0.46
C GLY A 58 18.65 13.93 -1.87
N ASP A 59 18.40 12.80 -2.51
CA ASP A 59 19.03 12.43 -3.77
C ASP A 59 17.98 11.93 -4.76
N GLN A 60 17.71 12.74 -5.79
CA GLN A 60 16.79 12.39 -6.87
C GLN A 60 17.43 11.47 -7.92
N HIS A 61 18.61 10.92 -7.61
CA HIS A 61 19.31 9.96 -8.47
C HIS A 61 18.47 8.73 -8.81
N VAL A 62 17.68 8.21 -7.86
CA VAL A 62 16.78 7.05 -8.09
C VAL A 62 15.39 7.31 -7.54
N ALA A 63 14.39 7.18 -8.40
CA ALA A 63 12.98 7.30 -8.06
C ALA A 63 12.16 6.16 -8.67
N ILE A 64 11.08 5.80 -7.99
CA ILE A 64 9.99 5.00 -8.54
C ILE A 64 8.86 5.98 -8.82
N SER A 65 8.52 6.19 -10.08
CA SER A 65 7.60 7.23 -10.53
C SER A 65 6.43 6.65 -11.31
N ASP A 66 5.44 7.49 -11.63
CA ASP A 66 4.23 7.12 -12.37
C ASP A 66 3.51 5.89 -11.81
N ILE A 67 3.50 5.77 -10.48
CA ILE A 67 2.92 4.61 -9.81
C ILE A 67 1.40 4.59 -10.01
N GLN A 68 0.90 3.47 -10.51
CA GLN A 68 -0.50 3.14 -10.66
C GLN A 68 -0.82 1.95 -9.76
N TRP A 69 -1.59 2.19 -8.70
CA TRP A 69 -1.94 1.16 -7.70
C TRP A 69 -3.11 0.32 -8.16
N ASP A 70 -2.90 -1.00 -8.24
CA ASP A 70 -3.94 -1.99 -8.51
C ASP A 70 -4.65 -2.43 -7.22
N SER A 71 -3.92 -2.46 -6.10
CA SER A 71 -4.45 -2.86 -4.79
C SER A 71 -3.77 -2.12 -3.65
N TRP A 72 -4.50 -1.92 -2.55
CA TRP A 72 -4.00 -1.20 -1.36
C TRP A 72 -4.79 -1.60 -0.12
N SER A 73 -4.11 -2.18 0.86
CA SER A 73 -4.70 -2.66 2.12
C SER A 73 -3.61 -2.81 3.19
N ALA A 74 -4.00 -3.01 4.46
CA ALA A 74 -3.05 -3.29 5.54
C ALA A 74 -2.16 -4.52 5.30
N ASP A 75 -2.60 -5.48 4.49
CA ASP A 75 -1.80 -6.67 4.13
C ASP A 75 -0.74 -6.37 3.04
N GLY A 76 -0.82 -5.19 2.42
CA GLY A 76 0.10 -4.74 1.38
C GLY A 76 -0.57 -3.97 0.26
N ALA A 77 0.25 -3.41 -0.62
CA ALA A 77 -0.19 -2.74 -1.84
C ALA A 77 0.59 -3.24 -3.05
N ARG A 78 -0.02 -3.20 -4.23
CA ARG A 78 0.60 -3.61 -5.50
C ARG A 78 0.24 -2.64 -6.61
N GLY A 79 1.15 -2.46 -7.56
CA GLY A 79 0.93 -1.60 -8.71
C GLY A 79 2.03 -1.72 -9.76
N ASN A 80 1.89 -0.91 -10.80
CA ASN A 80 2.87 -0.72 -11.87
C ASN A 80 3.52 0.65 -11.73
N ALA A 81 4.78 0.78 -12.12
CA ALA A 81 5.53 2.02 -12.01
C ALA A 81 6.70 2.08 -13.00
N VAL A 82 7.38 3.22 -13.03
CA VAL A 82 8.62 3.42 -13.79
C VAL A 82 9.76 3.66 -12.82
N TYR A 83 10.75 2.77 -12.85
CA TYR A 83 12.05 3.00 -12.22
C TYR A 83 12.81 4.02 -13.04
N VAL A 84 13.20 5.12 -12.41
CA VAL A 84 13.93 6.22 -13.01
C VAL A 84 15.27 6.35 -12.31
N VAL A 85 16.34 6.41 -13.10
CA VAL A 85 17.68 6.72 -12.59
C VAL A 85 18.40 7.73 -13.47
N ASN A 86 19.11 8.67 -12.87
CA ASN A 86 20.08 9.51 -13.57
C ASN A 86 21.47 8.90 -13.38
N ASP A 87 22.21 8.52 -14.43
CA ASP A 87 23.52 7.86 -14.27
C ASP A 87 24.62 8.74 -13.64
N CYS A 88 24.38 10.04 -13.48
CA CYS A 88 25.28 11.03 -12.89
C CYS A 88 26.71 11.01 -13.46
N ASN A 89 26.89 10.60 -14.72
CA ASN A 89 28.20 10.53 -15.35
C ASN A 89 28.31 11.59 -16.46
N PRO A 90 29.23 12.58 -16.38
CA PRO A 90 30.22 12.83 -15.32
C PRO A 90 29.66 13.57 -14.09
N THR A 91 28.49 14.19 -14.20
CA THR A 91 27.81 14.88 -13.08
C THR A 91 26.31 14.63 -13.15
N CYS A 92 25.58 14.73 -12.03
CA CYS A 92 24.12 14.58 -12.03
C CYS A 92 23.39 15.66 -12.85
N ALA A 93 24.00 16.84 -13.05
CA ALA A 93 23.42 17.90 -13.88
C ALA A 93 23.50 17.58 -15.38
N SER A 94 24.46 16.74 -15.79
CA SER A 94 24.75 16.40 -17.19
C SER A 94 24.51 14.93 -17.52
N GLY A 95 24.13 14.11 -16.54
CA GLY A 95 23.92 12.68 -16.69
C GLY A 95 22.66 12.35 -17.48
N MET A 96 22.57 11.10 -17.93
CA MET A 96 21.42 10.62 -18.68
C MET A 96 20.41 9.92 -17.77
N GLN A 97 19.13 10.17 -18.04
CA GLN A 97 18.04 9.49 -17.35
C GLN A 97 17.70 8.18 -18.06
N ASN A 98 17.85 7.06 -17.35
CA ASN A 98 17.43 5.74 -17.79
C ASN A 98 16.12 5.36 -17.08
N GLN A 99 15.24 4.68 -17.81
CA GLN A 99 13.92 4.30 -17.32
C GLN A 99 13.63 2.84 -17.61
N VAL A 100 13.02 2.14 -16.65
CA VAL A 100 12.60 0.74 -16.78
C VAL A 100 11.24 0.56 -16.13
N GLU A 101 10.32 -0.13 -16.81
CA GLU A 101 9.03 -0.49 -16.22
C GLU A 101 9.19 -1.54 -15.13
N VAL A 102 8.55 -1.31 -13.99
CA VAL A 102 8.61 -2.20 -12.82
C VAL A 102 7.24 -2.45 -12.22
N ASN A 103 7.06 -3.65 -11.66
CA ASN A 103 6.01 -3.92 -10.70
C ASN A 103 6.48 -3.46 -9.31
N VAL A 104 5.58 -2.85 -8.53
CA VAL A 104 5.82 -2.42 -7.16
C VAL A 104 4.98 -3.22 -6.18
N VAL A 105 5.58 -3.60 -5.05
CA VAL A 105 4.90 -4.21 -3.92
C VAL A 105 5.30 -3.46 -2.65
N LEU A 106 4.30 -3.02 -1.88
CA LEU A 106 4.51 -2.50 -0.53
C LEU A 106 4.11 -3.55 0.49
N THR A 107 4.98 -3.74 1.48
CA THR A 107 4.75 -4.59 2.65
C THR A 107 5.09 -3.83 3.94
N GLY A 108 4.71 -4.40 5.08
CA GLY A 108 5.04 -3.88 6.40
C GLY A 108 5.17 -5.00 7.41
N ASN A 109 5.60 -4.65 8.63
CA ASN A 109 5.71 -5.59 9.73
C ASN A 109 4.34 -6.12 10.19
N THR A 110 4.34 -7.20 10.97
CA THR A 110 3.12 -7.70 11.63
C THR A 110 3.35 -7.71 13.15
N PRO A 111 2.71 -6.82 13.93
CA PRO A 111 1.80 -5.74 13.49
C PRO A 111 2.52 -4.63 12.70
N LEU A 112 1.76 -3.84 11.93
CA LEU A 112 2.29 -2.71 11.17
C LEU A 112 2.91 -1.66 12.09
N ASP A 113 3.98 -1.04 11.63
CA ASP A 113 4.64 0.04 12.35
C ASP A 113 3.75 1.29 12.37
N ILE A 114 3.88 2.09 13.44
CA ILE A 114 3.12 3.32 13.61
C ILE A 114 4.06 4.52 13.44
N VAL A 115 3.81 5.33 12.40
CA VAL A 115 4.54 6.57 12.13
C VAL A 115 3.55 7.72 12.19
N ARG A 116 3.81 8.72 13.05
CA ARG A 116 2.91 9.88 13.27
C ARG A 116 1.45 9.45 13.52
N SER A 117 1.26 8.44 14.36
CA SER A 117 -0.04 7.86 14.72
C SER A 117 -0.81 7.20 13.56
N LYS A 118 -0.12 6.82 12.47
CA LYS A 118 -0.68 6.08 11.34
C LYS A 118 0.05 4.76 11.15
N SER A 119 -0.69 3.68 10.89
CA SER A 119 -0.12 2.40 10.47
C SER A 119 0.44 2.52 9.05
N VAL A 120 1.67 2.04 8.84
CA VAL A 120 2.36 2.20 7.56
C VAL A 120 2.87 0.89 6.97
N LEU A 121 2.75 0.77 5.66
CA LEU A 121 3.58 -0.12 4.84
C LEU A 121 4.90 0.61 4.54
N ASN A 122 6.01 0.05 5.01
CA ASN A 122 7.31 0.70 5.04
C ASN A 122 8.43 -0.10 4.37
N ARG A 123 8.08 -1.12 3.59
CA ARG A 123 9.02 -1.82 2.71
C ARG A 123 8.52 -1.78 1.29
N LEU A 124 9.38 -1.35 0.38
CA LEU A 124 9.13 -1.33 -1.05
C LEU A 124 9.99 -2.37 -1.74
N ASP A 125 9.35 -3.23 -2.52
CA ASP A 125 9.97 -4.21 -3.39
C ASP A 125 9.59 -3.86 -4.85
N ILE A 126 10.59 -3.87 -5.74
CA ILE A 126 10.40 -3.63 -7.17
C ILE A 126 10.91 -4.82 -7.99
N THR A 127 10.30 -5.07 -9.14
CA THR A 127 10.76 -6.10 -10.08
C THR A 127 10.52 -5.63 -11.52
N THR A 128 11.51 -5.78 -12.39
CA THR A 128 11.42 -5.37 -13.80
C THR A 128 10.40 -6.21 -14.56
N VAL A 129 9.59 -5.56 -15.40
CA VAL A 129 8.52 -6.22 -16.16
C VAL A 129 9.11 -7.08 -17.28
N ASP A 130 10.10 -6.53 -17.99
CA ASP A 130 10.76 -7.14 -19.15
C ASP A 130 11.88 -8.12 -18.78
N LYS A 131 12.17 -8.29 -17.47
CA LYS A 131 13.28 -9.07 -16.91
C LYS A 131 14.66 -8.54 -17.27
N SER A 132 14.76 -7.32 -17.80
CA SER A 132 16.03 -6.63 -17.98
C SER A 132 16.62 -6.25 -16.62
N PRO A 133 17.95 -6.17 -16.49
CA PRO A 133 18.59 -5.66 -15.27
C PRO A 133 18.27 -4.17 -15.03
N LEU A 134 18.12 -3.79 -13.76
CA LEU A 134 18.06 -2.39 -13.37
C LEU A 134 19.42 -1.71 -13.65
N PRO A 135 19.45 -0.46 -14.17
CA PRO A 135 20.69 0.16 -14.68
C PRO A 135 21.83 0.33 -13.66
N LEU A 136 21.56 0.38 -12.36
CA LEU A 136 22.60 0.52 -11.33
C LEU A 136 23.00 -0.78 -10.65
N SER A 137 22.02 -1.62 -10.30
CA SER A 137 22.28 -2.81 -9.49
C SER A 137 22.65 -4.03 -10.34
N GLY A 138 22.30 -4.03 -11.63
CA GLY A 138 22.41 -5.21 -12.49
C GLY A 138 21.46 -6.36 -12.09
N ALA A 139 20.56 -6.13 -11.13
CA ALA A 139 19.56 -7.09 -10.69
C ALA A 139 18.20 -6.81 -11.35
N THR A 140 17.35 -7.82 -11.50
CA THR A 140 15.98 -7.66 -12.00
C THR A 140 14.98 -7.28 -10.89
N ARG A 141 15.42 -7.29 -9.64
CA ARG A 141 14.62 -6.92 -8.47
C ARG A 141 15.46 -6.16 -7.45
N GLU A 142 14.81 -5.28 -6.72
CA GLU A 142 15.43 -4.54 -5.63
C GLU A 142 14.41 -4.27 -4.52
N SER A 143 14.89 -4.10 -3.29
CA SER A 143 14.01 -3.83 -2.14
C SER A 143 14.70 -2.96 -1.11
N TRP A 144 13.96 -2.04 -0.50
CA TRP A 144 14.46 -1.23 0.61
C TRP A 144 13.34 -0.86 1.58
N ASN A 145 13.75 -0.45 2.78
CA ASN A 145 12.83 0.11 3.76
C ASN A 145 12.64 1.60 3.48
N LEU A 146 11.40 2.04 3.56
CA LEU A 146 10.99 3.42 3.45
C LEU A 146 11.14 4.08 4.83
N THR A 147 11.77 5.25 4.84
CA THR A 147 12.01 6.06 6.05
C THR A 147 11.37 7.42 5.94
#